data_AF-A0A377NJF9-F1
#
_entry.id   AF-A0A377NJF9-F1
#
_cell.length_a   1.000
_cell.length_b   1.000
_cell.length_c   1.000
_cell.angle_alpha   90.00
_cell.angle_beta   90.00
_cell.angle_gamma   90.00
#
_symmetry.space_group_name_H-M   'P 1'
#
loop_
_entity.id
_entity.type
_entity.pdbx_description
1 polymer ?
#
loop_
_entity_poly.entity_id
_entity_poly.type
_entity_poly.pdbx_seq_one_letter_code
_entity_poly.pdbx_strand_id
1 'polypeptide(L)'
;MTLTQFGGLSLVYALSLIFILTLTYKEFRRVRFNFNVFFSMLYLLTFYFGFPLTCLLVFRFDVKVVPVENLLQAMLAATCFYGIYYVCYKTRLRAKSDKPRVPIFTMNRVETHLTWMLLALVAIVTVSIFFLHNGFLLFKLKSYSQIFSSEVSGVALKRFFYFFIPAMLVVYFLRQNSRSWLFFLVSTVAFGLLTYVIVGGTRANIIIAFALFLFIGIVRGWISLWMLATAGVMAVVGMFWLALKRYGMNVNGPEAFYTFLYLTRDTFSPWENLGLLLQNYDKISFQGLAPIVRDFYVFIPSWLWPERPAVVLNSANYFTWDVLNNHSGWRFHRP
;
A
#
# COMPACT_ATOMS: atom_id res chain seq x y z
N MET A 1 -16.58 -21.43 15.21
CA MET A 1 -17.47 -21.45 14.02
C MET A 1 -18.12 -22.82 13.96
N THR A 2 -19.44 -22.92 13.83
CA THR A 2 -20.08 -24.23 13.58
C THR A 2 -19.90 -24.67 12.13
N LEU A 3 -20.02 -25.97 11.84
CA LEU A 3 -19.90 -26.50 10.48
C LEU A 3 -20.95 -25.90 9.51
N THR A 4 -22.15 -25.63 10.02
CA THR A 4 -23.24 -25.00 9.25
C THR A 4 -22.93 -23.55 8.90
N GLN A 5 -22.40 -22.78 9.84
CA GLN A 5 -21.94 -21.40 9.61
C GLN A 5 -20.80 -21.34 8.60
N PHE A 6 -19.87 -22.30 8.67
CA PHE A 6 -18.80 -22.43 7.68
C PHE A 6 -19.32 -22.76 6.28
N GLY A 7 -20.28 -23.69 6.18
CA GLY A 7 -20.92 -24.03 4.91
C GLY A 7 -21.60 -22.82 4.26
N GLY A 8 -22.34 -22.04 5.05
CA GLY A 8 -22.98 -20.82 4.59
C GLY A 8 -21.98 -19.77 4.08
N LEU A 9 -20.94 -19.48 4.86
CA LEU A 9 -19.88 -18.55 4.45
C LEU A 9 -19.13 -19.03 3.21
N SER A 10 -18.82 -20.32 3.12
CA SER A 10 -18.12 -20.90 1.96
C SER A 10 -18.94 -20.85 0.69
N LEU A 11 -20.27 -21.02 0.80
CA LEU A 11 -21.18 -20.87 -0.34
C LEU A 11 -21.20 -19.43 -0.85
N VAL A 12 -21.33 -18.45 0.05
CA VAL A 12 -21.28 -17.02 -0.30
C VAL A 12 -19.92 -16.67 -0.89
N TYR A 13 -18.83 -17.16 -0.29
CA TYR A 13 -17.47 -17.01 -0.81
C TYR A 13 -17.37 -17.51 -2.25
N ALA A 14 -17.82 -18.74 -2.52
CA ALA A 14 -17.73 -19.34 -3.84
C ALA A 14 -18.54 -18.56 -4.88
N LEU A 15 -19.77 -18.14 -4.55
CA LEU A 15 -20.60 -17.34 -5.43
C LEU A 15 -19.96 -15.99 -5.75
N SER A 16 -19.47 -15.27 -4.74
CA SER A 16 -18.78 -13.99 -4.92
C SER A 16 -17.50 -14.14 -5.72
N LEU A 17 -16.70 -15.18 -5.44
CA LEU A 17 -15.46 -15.46 -6.15
C LEU A 17 -15.72 -15.76 -7.64
N ILE A 18 -16.70 -16.62 -7.93
CA ILE A 18 -17.11 -16.94 -9.30
C ILE A 18 -17.60 -15.69 -10.02
N PHE A 19 -18.41 -14.86 -9.37
CA PHE A 19 -18.88 -13.60 -9.93
C PHE A 19 -17.73 -12.68 -10.34
N ILE A 20 -16.81 -12.39 -9.42
CA ILE A 20 -15.68 -11.48 -9.66
C ILE A 20 -14.72 -12.06 -10.71
N LEU A 21 -14.38 -13.35 -10.61
CA LEU A 21 -13.49 -14.02 -11.57
C LEU A 21 -14.10 -14.07 -12.97
N THR A 22 -15.40 -14.33 -13.10
CA THR A 22 -16.09 -14.35 -14.40
C THR A 22 -16.02 -12.98 -15.07
N LEU A 23 -16.27 -11.91 -14.31
CA LEU A 23 -16.16 -10.54 -14.82
C LEU A 23 -14.71 -10.20 -15.21
N THR A 24 -13.75 -10.56 -14.36
CA THR A 24 -12.33 -10.32 -14.60
C THR A 24 -11.83 -11.09 -15.84
N TYR A 25 -12.24 -12.35 -16.00
CA TYR A 25 -11.89 -13.17 -17.15
C TYR A 25 -12.47 -12.64 -18.46
N LYS A 26 -13.73 -12.17 -18.44
CA LYS A 26 -14.34 -11.50 -19.61
C LYS A 26 -13.55 -10.27 -20.03
N GLU A 27 -13.07 -9.48 -19.07
CA GLU A 27 -12.24 -8.30 -19.36
C GLU A 27 -10.85 -8.65 -19.84
N PHE A 28 -10.21 -9.65 -19.23
CA PHE A 28 -8.91 -10.16 -19.64
C PHE A 28 -8.92 -10.68 -21.09
N ARG A 29 -9.98 -11.39 -21.49
CA ARG A 29 -10.12 -11.84 -22.90
C ARG A 29 -10.29 -10.68 -23.89
N ARG A 30 -10.89 -9.56 -23.47
CA ARG A 30 -11.09 -8.38 -24.33
C ARG A 30 -9.82 -7.55 -24.45
N VAL A 31 -9.19 -7.27 -23.32
CA VAL A 31 -7.99 -6.44 -23.22
C VAL A 31 -7.04 -7.16 -22.27
N ARG A 32 -6.06 -7.89 -22.84
CA ARG A 32 -5.14 -8.78 -22.09
C ARG A 32 -4.65 -8.16 -20.78
N PHE A 33 -4.20 -6.91 -20.82
CA PHE A 33 -3.82 -6.19 -19.62
C PHE A 33 -4.46 -4.81 -19.60
N ASN A 34 -5.19 -4.52 -18.52
CA ASN A 34 -5.81 -3.24 -18.25
C ASN A 34 -5.77 -2.97 -16.74
N PHE A 35 -5.74 -1.70 -16.36
CA PHE A 35 -5.81 -1.27 -14.97
C PHE A 35 -7.02 -1.87 -14.23
N ASN A 36 -8.15 -2.06 -14.91
CA ASN A 36 -9.31 -2.76 -14.35
C ASN A 36 -8.99 -4.21 -13.93
N VAL A 37 -8.32 -4.99 -14.79
CA VAL A 37 -7.95 -6.38 -14.47
C VAL A 37 -6.99 -6.42 -13.28
N PHE A 38 -6.02 -5.52 -13.25
CA PHE A 38 -5.08 -5.40 -12.14
C PHE A 38 -5.78 -5.03 -10.83
N PHE A 39 -6.67 -4.03 -10.87
CA PHE A 39 -7.50 -3.65 -9.73
C PHE A 39 -8.35 -4.83 -9.23
N SER A 40 -9.05 -5.54 -10.13
CA SER A 40 -9.84 -6.72 -9.77
C SER A 40 -9.00 -7.82 -9.11
N MET A 41 -7.77 -8.05 -9.60
CA MET A 41 -6.86 -9.03 -9.00
C MET A 41 -6.40 -8.61 -7.60
N LEU A 42 -6.04 -7.33 -7.40
CA LEU A 42 -5.73 -6.79 -6.07
C LEU A 42 -6.94 -6.82 -5.14
N TYR A 43 -8.14 -6.57 -5.66
CA TYR A 43 -9.38 -6.62 -4.90
C TYR A 43 -9.65 -8.04 -4.38
N LEU A 44 -9.51 -9.04 -5.25
CA LEU A 44 -9.60 -10.46 -4.87
C LEU A 44 -8.55 -10.84 -3.83
N LEU A 45 -7.30 -10.40 -4.03
CA LEU A 45 -6.23 -10.63 -3.08
C LEU A 45 -6.54 -10.01 -1.71
N THR A 46 -7.07 -8.78 -1.69
CA THR A 46 -7.30 -8.05 -0.44
C THR A 46 -8.49 -8.59 0.35
N PHE A 47 -9.62 -8.88 -0.32
CA PHE A 47 -10.88 -9.20 0.36
C PHE A 47 -11.24 -10.68 0.41
N TYR A 48 -10.71 -11.51 -0.50
CA TYR A 48 -11.14 -12.91 -0.64
C TYR A 48 -10.02 -13.91 -0.33
N PHE A 49 -8.76 -13.60 -0.63
CA PHE A 49 -7.64 -14.53 -0.41
C PHE A 49 -7.46 -14.95 1.05
N GLY A 50 -7.82 -14.08 2.00
CA GLY A 50 -7.69 -14.37 3.42
C GLY A 50 -8.74 -15.32 3.96
N PHE A 51 -9.87 -15.54 3.28
CA PHE A 51 -10.94 -16.43 3.77
C PHE A 51 -10.45 -17.89 3.90
N PRO A 52 -9.85 -18.53 2.87
CA PRO A 52 -9.26 -19.86 3.01
C PRO A 52 -8.22 -19.96 4.14
N LEU A 53 -7.39 -18.92 4.32
CA LEU A 53 -6.38 -18.88 5.38
C LEU A 53 -7.04 -18.82 6.76
N THR A 54 -8.08 -18.00 6.94
CA THR A 54 -8.88 -17.95 8.17
C THR A 54 -9.53 -19.30 8.45
N CYS A 55 -10.04 -20.00 7.44
CA CYS A 55 -10.65 -21.31 7.63
C CYS A 55 -9.63 -22.34 8.15
N LEU A 56 -8.43 -22.38 7.56
CA LEU A 56 -7.35 -23.22 8.05
C LEU A 56 -6.96 -22.87 9.49
N LEU A 57 -6.91 -21.59 9.84
CA LEU A 57 -6.62 -21.14 11.21
C LEU A 57 -7.70 -21.58 12.20
N VAL A 58 -8.97 -21.43 11.85
CA VAL A 58 -10.10 -21.81 12.71
C VAL A 58 -10.18 -23.33 12.90
N PHE A 59 -10.09 -24.12 11.84
CA PHE A 59 -10.26 -25.58 11.95
C PHE A 59 -9.04 -26.32 12.48
N ARG A 60 -7.82 -25.81 12.20
CA ARG A 60 -6.57 -26.49 12.60
C ARG A 60 -6.01 -25.98 13.92
N PHE A 61 -6.27 -24.73 14.28
CA PHE A 61 -5.67 -24.06 15.44
C PHE A 61 -6.69 -23.43 16.38
N ASP A 62 -7.99 -23.67 16.18
CA ASP A 62 -9.10 -23.17 17.02
C ASP A 62 -9.04 -21.66 17.31
N VAL A 63 -8.62 -20.88 16.30
CA VAL A 63 -8.48 -19.43 16.42
C VAL A 63 -9.84 -18.77 16.56
N LYS A 64 -9.98 -17.92 17.59
CA LYS A 64 -11.14 -17.05 17.73
C LYS A 64 -11.10 -15.95 16.68
N VAL A 65 -12.10 -15.96 15.81
CA VAL A 65 -12.32 -14.96 14.77
C VAL A 65 -13.52 -14.10 15.12
N VAL A 66 -13.64 -12.97 14.42
CA VAL A 66 -14.83 -12.09 14.47
C VAL A 66 -16.12 -12.91 14.29
N PRO A 67 -17.25 -12.52 14.92
CA PRO A 67 -18.54 -13.16 14.70
C PRO A 67 -18.87 -13.38 13.22
N VAL A 68 -19.39 -14.58 12.93
CA VAL A 68 -19.69 -15.05 11.56
C VAL A 68 -20.59 -14.09 10.79
N GLU A 69 -21.54 -13.46 11.48
CA GLU A 69 -22.47 -12.49 10.91
C GLU A 69 -21.73 -11.27 10.33
N ASN A 70 -20.75 -10.75 11.06
CA ASN A 70 -19.95 -9.61 10.62
C ASN A 70 -19.00 -10.00 9.48
N LEU A 71 -18.47 -11.23 9.50
CA LEU A 71 -17.66 -11.76 8.38
C LEU A 71 -18.51 -11.93 7.11
N LEU A 72 -19.75 -12.42 7.25
CA LEU A 72 -20.71 -12.53 6.15
C LEU A 72 -21.04 -11.14 5.58
N GLN A 73 -21.37 -10.18 6.45
CA GLN A 73 -21.64 -8.80 6.05
C GLN A 73 -20.43 -8.16 5.36
N ALA A 74 -19.22 -8.38 5.87
CA ALA A 74 -17.98 -7.90 5.25
C ALA A 74 -17.81 -8.46 3.82
N MET A 75 -18.04 -9.76 3.63
CA MET A 75 -17.96 -10.40 2.30
C MET A 75 -19.05 -9.91 1.35
N LEU A 76 -20.29 -9.77 1.82
CA LEU A 76 -21.39 -9.24 1.02
C LEU A 76 -21.14 -7.78 0.64
N ALA A 77 -20.74 -6.94 1.60
CA ALA A 77 -20.38 -5.55 1.36
C ALA A 77 -19.24 -5.44 0.34
N ALA A 78 -18.17 -6.23 0.47
CA ALA A 78 -17.10 -6.27 -0.53
C ALA A 78 -17.62 -6.68 -1.92
N THR A 79 -18.48 -7.69 -2.00
CA THR A 79 -19.08 -8.12 -3.27
C THR A 79 -19.93 -7.00 -3.89
N CYS A 80 -20.75 -6.33 -3.08
CA CYS A 80 -21.58 -5.21 -3.50
C CYS A 80 -20.75 -4.03 -3.99
N PHE A 81 -19.72 -3.62 -3.25
CA PHE A 81 -18.82 -2.53 -3.66
C PHE A 81 -18.08 -2.86 -4.95
N TYR A 82 -17.65 -4.11 -5.14
CA TYR A 82 -17.09 -4.53 -6.42
C TYR A 82 -18.11 -4.47 -7.56
N GLY A 83 -19.36 -4.87 -7.31
CA GLY A 83 -20.46 -4.73 -8.25
C GLY A 83 -20.70 -3.28 -8.67
N ILE A 84 -20.77 -2.36 -7.69
CA ILE A 84 -20.89 -0.91 -7.93
C ILE A 84 -19.70 -0.41 -8.76
N TYR A 85 -18.47 -0.75 -8.36
CA TYR A 85 -17.27 -0.42 -9.12
C TYR A 85 -17.36 -0.89 -10.58
N TYR A 86 -17.73 -2.14 -10.81
CA TYR A 86 -17.81 -2.72 -12.14
C TYR A 86 -18.90 -2.06 -13.00
N VAL A 87 -20.06 -1.78 -12.40
CA VAL A 87 -21.14 -1.03 -13.06
C VAL A 87 -20.64 0.35 -13.41
N CYS A 88 -20.10 1.13 -12.48
CA CYS A 88 -19.56 2.47 -12.74
C CYS A 88 -18.43 2.49 -13.79
N TYR A 89 -17.58 1.46 -13.80
CA TYR A 89 -16.53 1.31 -14.80
C TYR A 89 -17.09 1.06 -16.20
N LYS A 90 -18.20 0.31 -16.30
CA LYS A 90 -18.87 0.00 -17.58
C LYS A 90 -19.81 1.10 -18.02
N THR A 91 -20.53 1.72 -17.09
CA THR A 91 -21.42 2.85 -17.35
C THR A 91 -20.56 4.09 -17.58
N ARG A 92 -20.17 4.30 -18.84
CA ARG A 92 -19.51 5.55 -19.23
C ARG A 92 -20.48 6.71 -19.02
N LEU A 93 -20.27 7.46 -17.93
CA LEU A 93 -21.00 8.71 -17.66
C LEU A 93 -20.72 9.82 -18.69
N ARG A 94 -19.72 9.63 -19.58
CA ARG A 94 -19.41 10.54 -20.68
C ARG A 94 -19.28 9.79 -22.00
N ALA A 95 -19.92 10.33 -23.04
CA ALA A 95 -19.78 9.86 -24.41
C ALA A 95 -18.30 9.82 -24.82
N LYS A 96 -17.92 8.79 -25.59
CA LYS A 96 -16.57 8.69 -26.14
C LYS A 96 -16.39 9.85 -27.12
N SER A 97 -15.53 10.81 -26.77
CA SER A 97 -15.11 11.82 -27.73
C SER A 97 -14.04 11.19 -28.63
N ASP A 98 -14.37 11.00 -29.90
CA ASP A 98 -13.41 10.59 -30.94
C ASP A 98 -12.55 11.76 -31.44
N LYS A 99 -12.69 12.95 -30.84
CA LYS A 99 -11.81 14.07 -31.16
C LYS A 99 -10.40 13.78 -30.63
N PRO A 100 -9.35 13.86 -31.46
CA PRO A 100 -7.99 13.76 -30.97
C PRO A 100 -7.79 14.82 -29.88
N ARG A 101 -7.39 14.37 -28.68
CA ARG A 101 -7.12 15.29 -27.58
C ARG A 101 -5.94 16.16 -27.99
N VAL A 102 -6.17 17.46 -28.10
CA VAL A 102 -5.09 18.44 -28.28
C VAL A 102 -4.15 18.30 -27.07
N PRO A 103 -2.85 18.06 -27.28
CA PRO A 103 -1.91 17.96 -26.17
C PRO A 103 -1.89 19.30 -25.44
N ILE A 104 -2.29 19.30 -24.16
CA ILE A 104 -2.35 20.51 -23.32
C ILE A 104 -0.95 21.04 -23.03
N PHE A 105 0.05 20.14 -23.03
CA PHE A 105 1.45 20.49 -22.84
C PHE A 105 2.29 19.80 -23.91
N THR A 106 2.97 20.61 -24.72
CA THR A 106 4.03 20.17 -25.63
C THR A 106 5.35 20.64 -25.07
N MET A 107 6.25 19.72 -24.73
CA MET A 107 7.61 20.06 -24.31
C MET A 107 8.61 19.75 -25.42
N ASN A 108 9.52 20.67 -25.67
CA ASN A 108 10.66 20.43 -26.55
C ASN A 108 11.70 19.52 -25.88
N ARG A 109 12.61 18.94 -26.67
CA ARG A 109 13.69 18.09 -26.14
C ARG A 109 14.55 18.83 -25.11
N VAL A 110 14.90 20.09 -25.39
CA VAL A 110 15.70 20.93 -24.47
C VAL A 110 14.96 21.17 -23.17
N GLU A 111 13.69 21.55 -23.23
CA GLU A 111 12.83 21.74 -22.05
C GLU A 111 12.70 20.45 -21.24
N THR A 112 12.56 19.31 -21.91
CA THR A 112 12.48 18.00 -21.26
C THR A 112 13.79 17.66 -20.54
N HIS A 113 14.93 17.91 -21.18
CA HIS A 113 16.24 17.72 -20.56
C HIS A 113 16.43 18.64 -19.35
N LEU A 114 16.08 19.91 -19.48
CA LEU A 114 16.19 20.89 -18.41
C LEU A 114 15.26 20.55 -17.23
N THR A 115 14.05 20.08 -17.51
CA THR A 115 13.07 19.69 -16.48
C THR A 115 13.58 18.54 -15.63
N TRP A 116 14.07 17.45 -16.22
CA TRP A 116 14.57 16.33 -15.41
C TRP A 116 15.85 16.71 -14.65
N MET A 117 16.73 17.53 -15.24
CA MET A 117 17.92 18.03 -14.57
C MET A 117 17.56 18.89 -13.35
N LEU A 118 16.61 19.82 -13.47
CA LEU A 118 16.13 20.63 -12.36
C LEU A 118 15.48 19.78 -11.26
N LEU A 119 14.62 18.83 -11.64
CA LEU A 119 13.98 17.93 -10.67
C LEU A 119 15.00 17.07 -9.92
N ALA A 120 16.01 16.54 -10.63
CA ALA A 120 17.09 15.78 -10.03
C ALA A 120 17.97 16.66 -9.13
N LEU A 121 18.29 17.88 -9.57
CA LEU A 121 19.07 18.86 -8.80
C LEU A 121 18.35 19.21 -7.49
N VAL A 122 17.05 19.54 -7.56
CA VAL A 122 16.24 19.84 -6.37
C VAL A 122 16.25 18.66 -5.40
N ALA A 123 16.08 17.43 -5.89
CA ALA A 123 16.13 16.24 -5.03
C ALA A 123 17.50 16.05 -4.38
N ILE A 124 18.60 16.17 -5.13
CA ILE A 124 19.97 15.98 -4.62
C ILE A 124 20.36 17.10 -3.64
N VAL A 125 20.08 18.35 -3.98
CA VAL A 125 20.40 19.52 -3.13
C VAL A 125 19.63 19.45 -1.83
N THR A 126 18.34 19.12 -1.87
CA THR A 126 17.54 18.99 -0.65
C THR A 126 18.01 17.83 0.22
N VAL A 127 18.38 16.67 -0.36
CA VAL A 127 18.95 15.54 0.41
C VAL A 127 20.27 15.97 1.05
N SER A 128 21.12 16.68 0.31
CA SER A 128 22.43 17.13 0.77
C SER A 128 22.31 18.14 1.92
N ILE A 129 21.43 19.14 1.78
CA ILE A 129 21.16 20.11 2.86
C ILE A 129 20.60 19.37 4.08
N PHE A 130 19.63 18.48 3.89
CA PHE A 130 19.07 17.72 5.00
C PHE A 130 20.12 16.86 5.73
N PHE A 131 21.03 16.25 4.97
CA PHE A 131 22.17 15.51 5.50
C PHE A 131 23.15 16.40 6.26
N LEU A 132 23.48 17.59 5.76
CA LEU A 132 24.36 18.55 6.45
C LEU A 132 23.75 19.04 7.77
N HIS A 133 22.43 19.23 7.82
CA HIS A 133 21.73 19.71 9.01
C HIS A 133 21.55 18.63 10.09
N ASN A 134 21.31 17.37 9.70
CA ASN A 134 20.87 16.32 10.64
C ASN A 134 21.83 15.12 10.75
N GLY A 135 22.79 14.99 9.83
CA GLY A 135 23.65 13.81 9.71
C GLY A 135 22.86 12.55 9.27
N PHE A 136 23.41 11.37 9.56
CA PHE A 136 22.72 10.11 9.30
C PHE A 136 21.72 9.78 10.42
N LEU A 137 20.44 10.07 10.18
CA LEU A 137 19.39 9.83 11.18
C LEU A 137 19.17 8.35 11.51
N LEU A 138 19.46 7.44 10.57
CA LEU A 138 19.28 6.00 10.78
C LEU A 138 20.19 5.42 11.88
N PHE A 139 21.34 6.04 12.16
CA PHE A 139 22.24 5.61 13.24
C PHE A 139 21.97 6.31 14.58
N LYS A 140 21.16 7.38 14.59
CA LYS A 140 20.83 8.15 15.81
C LYS A 140 19.47 7.81 16.41
N LEU A 141 18.48 7.40 15.62
CA LEU A 141 17.11 7.21 16.09
C LEU A 141 16.84 5.74 16.46
N LYS A 142 16.48 5.48 17.73
CA LYS A 142 16.10 4.14 18.21
C LYS A 142 14.65 3.76 17.87
N SER A 143 13.79 4.72 17.45
CA SER A 143 12.39 4.45 17.08
C SER A 143 11.89 5.33 15.91
N TYR A 144 11.03 4.76 15.04
CA TYR A 144 10.44 5.41 13.87
C TYR A 144 9.56 6.63 14.21
N SER A 145 8.99 6.68 15.43
CA SER A 145 8.18 7.83 15.89
C SER A 145 9.01 9.08 16.19
N GLN A 146 10.32 8.94 16.43
CA GLN A 146 11.22 10.06 16.71
C GLN A 146 11.63 10.85 15.44
N ILE A 147 11.30 10.33 14.26
CA ILE A 147 11.50 10.98 12.94
C ILE A 147 10.69 12.30 12.83
N PHE A 148 9.70 12.49 13.71
CA PHE A 148 8.84 13.67 13.85
C PHE A 148 9.08 14.46 15.16
N SER A 149 10.09 14.12 15.95
CA SER A 149 10.45 14.90 17.14
C SER A 149 11.07 16.25 16.74
N SER A 150 10.99 17.23 17.64
CA SER A 150 11.55 18.58 17.49
C SER A 150 13.07 18.62 17.27
N GLU A 151 13.76 17.48 17.39
CA GLU A 151 15.20 17.35 17.17
C GLU A 151 15.59 17.28 15.67
N VAL A 152 14.64 17.02 14.76
CA VAL A 152 14.91 16.94 13.32
C VAL A 152 14.46 18.23 12.62
N SER A 153 15.43 19.05 12.25
CA SER A 153 15.20 20.27 11.47
C SER A 153 14.96 19.93 9.98
N GLY A 154 14.02 20.61 9.32
CA GLY A 154 13.80 20.45 7.87
C GLY A 154 12.95 19.25 7.44
N VAL A 155 11.98 18.80 8.24
CA VAL A 155 11.03 17.72 7.87
C VAL A 155 10.33 17.96 6.52
N ALA A 156 10.11 19.23 6.15
CA ALA A 156 9.54 19.60 4.84
C ALA A 156 10.46 19.22 3.66
N LEU A 157 11.80 19.28 3.83
CA LEU A 157 12.76 18.90 2.78
C LEU A 157 12.61 17.42 2.39
N LYS A 158 12.12 16.57 3.31
CA LYS A 158 11.87 15.15 3.07
C LYS A 158 10.93 14.88 1.89
N ARG A 159 10.08 15.85 1.55
CA ARG A 159 9.11 15.73 0.46
C ARG A 159 9.71 16.06 -0.91
N PHE A 160 10.79 16.84 -0.97
CA PHE A 160 11.44 17.18 -2.23
C PHE A 160 12.28 16.02 -2.79
N PHE A 161 12.58 15.01 -1.97
CA PHE A 161 13.28 13.80 -2.41
C PHE A 161 12.46 12.99 -3.43
N TYR A 162 11.12 13.09 -3.35
CA TYR A 162 10.23 12.43 -4.29
C TYR A 162 10.41 12.93 -5.73
N PHE A 163 10.96 14.14 -5.95
CA PHE A 163 11.19 14.68 -7.29
C PHE A 163 12.26 13.92 -8.09
N PHE A 164 13.06 13.08 -7.45
CA PHE A 164 14.00 12.19 -8.15
C PHE A 164 13.28 11.14 -9.00
N ILE A 165 12.13 10.63 -8.55
CA ILE A 165 11.34 9.62 -9.27
C ILE A 165 10.79 10.19 -10.60
N PRO A 166 10.07 11.33 -10.64
CA PRO A 166 9.63 11.92 -11.90
C PRO A 166 10.81 12.35 -12.78
N ALA A 167 11.94 12.80 -12.22
CA ALA A 167 13.14 13.08 -13.02
C ALA A 167 13.61 11.82 -13.80
N MET A 168 13.74 10.69 -13.10
CA MET A 168 14.14 9.43 -13.74
C MET A 168 13.07 8.87 -14.67
N LEU A 169 11.77 9.09 -14.40
CA LEU A 169 10.70 8.76 -15.33
C LEU A 169 10.84 9.53 -16.65
N VAL A 170 11.15 10.83 -16.60
CA VAL A 170 11.38 11.63 -17.81
C VAL A 170 12.55 11.06 -18.62
N VAL A 171 13.65 10.69 -17.96
CA VAL A 171 14.80 10.03 -18.62
C VAL A 171 14.38 8.71 -19.28
N TYR A 172 13.56 7.91 -18.60
CA TYR A 172 13.01 6.68 -19.18
C TYR A 172 12.13 6.97 -20.40
N PHE A 173 11.24 7.96 -20.33
CA PHE A 173 10.33 8.30 -21.44
C PHE A 173 11.07 8.88 -22.65
N LEU A 174 12.22 9.53 -22.47
CA LEU A 174 13.10 9.99 -23.55
C LEU A 174 13.72 8.81 -24.34
N ARG A 175 14.03 7.69 -23.68
CA ARG A 175 14.61 6.50 -24.31
C ARG A 175 13.94 5.24 -23.77
N GLN A 176 12.85 4.82 -24.41
CA GLN A 176 11.97 3.73 -23.97
C GLN A 176 12.54 2.32 -24.26
N ASN A 177 13.77 2.05 -23.80
CA ASN A 177 14.49 0.80 -24.02
C ASN A 177 14.55 -0.03 -22.72
N SER A 178 14.73 -1.36 -22.83
CA SER A 178 14.86 -2.26 -21.68
C SER A 178 16.04 -1.90 -20.77
N ARG A 179 17.13 -1.38 -21.34
CA ARG A 179 18.28 -0.88 -20.57
C ARG A 179 17.93 0.35 -19.74
N SER A 180 17.18 1.29 -20.31
CA SER A 180 16.73 2.50 -19.60
C SER A 180 15.74 2.17 -18.49
N TRP A 181 14.95 1.12 -18.66
CA TRP A 181 14.04 0.62 -17.64
C TRP A 181 14.77 0.00 -16.45
N LEU A 182 15.80 -0.81 -16.72
CA LEU A 182 16.66 -1.33 -15.66
C LEU A 182 17.48 -0.22 -15.01
N PHE A 183 17.96 0.75 -15.79
CA PHE A 183 18.62 1.96 -15.27
C PHE A 183 17.70 2.75 -14.35
N PHE A 184 16.43 2.95 -14.73
CA PHE A 184 15.42 3.57 -13.88
C PHE A 184 15.29 2.85 -12.54
N LEU A 185 15.21 1.51 -12.53
CA LEU A 185 15.16 0.74 -11.28
C LEU A 185 16.41 0.94 -10.44
N VAL A 186 17.59 0.75 -11.02
CA VAL A 186 18.87 0.83 -10.29
C VAL A 186 19.08 2.23 -9.71
N SER A 187 18.83 3.29 -10.50
CA SER A 187 19.03 4.67 -10.04
C SER A 187 18.04 5.05 -8.94
N THR A 188 16.76 4.71 -9.10
CA THR A 188 15.73 5.07 -8.11
C THR A 188 15.81 4.23 -6.85
N VAL A 189 16.19 2.96 -6.93
CA VAL A 189 16.43 2.11 -5.74
C VAL A 189 17.70 2.57 -5.02
N ALA A 190 18.79 2.88 -5.73
CA ALA A 190 20.00 3.41 -5.11
C ALA A 190 19.74 4.74 -4.38
N PHE A 191 19.02 5.66 -5.02
CA PHE A 191 18.59 6.90 -4.38
C PHE A 191 17.62 6.66 -3.22
N GLY A 192 16.71 5.69 -3.37
CA GLY A 192 15.80 5.25 -2.31
C GLY A 192 16.55 4.72 -1.08
N LEU A 193 17.59 3.90 -1.26
CA LEU A 193 18.46 3.42 -0.20
C LEU A 193 19.27 4.56 0.45
N LEU A 194 19.80 5.48 -0.35
CA LEU A 194 20.48 6.67 0.17
C LEU A 194 19.55 7.49 1.07
N THR A 195 18.34 7.80 0.59
CA THR A 195 17.34 8.51 1.38
C THR A 195 16.88 7.69 2.59
N TYR A 196 16.81 6.37 2.50
CA TYR A 196 16.49 5.51 3.64
C TYR A 196 17.49 5.68 4.79
N VAL A 197 18.80 5.72 4.48
CA VAL A 197 19.88 5.91 5.48
C VAL A 197 19.90 7.34 6.02
N ILE A 198 19.71 8.33 5.16
CA ILE A 198 19.76 9.75 5.56
C ILE A 198 18.53 10.16 6.39
N VAL A 199 17.35 9.70 6.00
CA VAL A 199 16.06 10.20 6.50
C VAL A 199 15.51 9.39 7.67
N GLY A 200 16.09 8.22 7.93
CA GLY A 200 15.74 7.38 9.08
C GLY A 200 14.71 6.29 8.77
N GLY A 201 14.78 5.66 7.59
CA GLY A 201 14.10 4.38 7.37
C GLY A 201 12.77 4.42 6.60
N THR A 202 12.48 5.49 5.85
CA THR A 202 11.26 5.58 5.04
C THR A 202 11.33 4.69 3.80
N ARG A 203 10.61 3.57 3.81
CA ARG A 203 10.56 2.59 2.70
C ARG A 203 9.72 3.05 1.50
N ALA A 204 8.95 4.13 1.64
CA ALA A 204 7.98 4.58 0.64
C ALA A 204 8.62 4.88 -0.72
N ASN A 205 9.78 5.55 -0.76
CA ASN A 205 10.46 5.92 -2.01
C ASN A 205 10.82 4.67 -2.85
N ILE A 206 11.36 3.65 -2.19
CA ILE A 206 11.75 2.38 -2.82
C ILE A 206 10.49 1.66 -3.34
N ILE A 207 9.42 1.64 -2.54
CA ILE A 207 8.15 0.99 -2.92
C ILE A 207 7.53 1.68 -4.15
N ILE A 208 7.47 3.01 -4.18
CA ILE A 208 6.92 3.77 -5.31
C ILE A 208 7.73 3.53 -6.58
N ALA A 209 9.06 3.60 -6.47
CA ALA A 209 9.96 3.34 -7.60
C ALA A 209 9.78 1.92 -8.16
N PHE A 210 9.73 0.93 -7.27
CA PHE A 210 9.51 -0.47 -7.65
C PHE A 210 8.13 -0.70 -8.27
N ALA A 211 7.08 -0.09 -7.71
CA ALA A 211 5.73 -0.18 -8.26
C ALA A 211 5.68 0.40 -9.69
N LEU A 212 6.24 1.60 -9.91
CA LEU A 212 6.31 2.22 -11.23
C LEU A 212 7.13 1.38 -12.22
N PHE A 213 8.24 0.82 -11.78
CA PHE A 213 9.05 -0.11 -12.59
C PHE A 213 8.22 -1.32 -13.05
N LEU A 214 7.48 -1.96 -12.12
CA LEU A 214 6.60 -3.08 -12.45
C LEU A 214 5.50 -2.66 -13.43
N PHE A 215 4.82 -1.53 -13.18
CA PHE A 215 3.77 -1.04 -14.08
C PHE A 215 4.28 -0.79 -15.49
N ILE A 216 5.42 -0.12 -15.62
CA ILE A 216 6.07 0.13 -16.92
C ILE A 216 6.41 -1.20 -17.59
N GLY A 217 6.99 -2.15 -16.85
CA GLY A 217 7.37 -3.47 -17.36
C GLY A 217 6.17 -4.27 -17.87
N ILE A 218 5.02 -4.20 -17.18
CA ILE A 218 3.80 -4.89 -17.59
C ILE A 218 3.19 -4.22 -18.83
N VAL A 219 3.08 -2.89 -18.86
CA VAL A 219 2.51 -2.15 -20.00
C VAL A 219 3.34 -2.37 -21.28
N ARG A 220 4.66 -2.50 -21.14
CA ARG A 220 5.57 -2.78 -22.26
C ARG A 220 5.65 -4.27 -22.64
N GLY A 221 5.03 -5.16 -21.86
CA GLY A 221 5.06 -6.60 -22.09
C GLY A 221 6.40 -7.28 -21.74
N TRP A 222 7.32 -6.61 -21.05
CA TRP A 222 8.56 -7.21 -20.57
C TRP A 222 8.34 -8.07 -19.33
N ILE A 223 7.35 -7.73 -18.50
CA ILE A 223 6.93 -8.52 -17.35
C ILE A 223 5.62 -9.22 -17.70
N SER A 224 5.62 -10.55 -17.65
CA SER A 224 4.41 -11.34 -17.76
C SER A 224 3.68 -11.44 -16.42
N LEU A 225 2.37 -11.70 -16.46
CA LEU A 225 1.58 -11.93 -15.24
C LEU A 225 2.11 -13.12 -14.42
N TRP A 226 2.66 -14.14 -15.08
CA TRP A 226 3.31 -15.28 -14.43
C TRP A 226 4.56 -14.87 -13.66
N MET A 227 5.38 -13.99 -14.21
CA MET A 227 6.56 -13.46 -13.51
C MET A 227 6.16 -12.65 -12.27
N LEU A 228 5.06 -11.89 -12.35
CA LEU A 228 4.51 -11.19 -11.18
C LEU A 228 4.01 -12.19 -10.13
N ALA A 229 3.30 -13.23 -10.54
CA ALA A 229 2.77 -14.25 -9.64
C ALA A 229 3.91 -15.03 -8.94
N THR A 230 4.94 -15.46 -9.68
CA THR A 230 6.10 -16.15 -9.10
C THR A 230 6.89 -15.24 -8.18
N ALA A 231 7.13 -13.98 -8.57
CA ALA A 231 7.76 -12.98 -7.71
C ALA A 231 6.93 -12.72 -6.43
N GLY A 232 5.60 -12.71 -6.53
CA GLY A 232 4.69 -12.59 -5.40
C GLY A 232 4.82 -13.76 -4.42
N VAL A 233 4.80 -15.00 -4.92
CA VAL A 233 5.00 -16.21 -4.10
C VAL A 233 6.38 -16.19 -3.42
N MET A 234 7.43 -15.85 -4.17
CA MET A 234 8.78 -15.71 -3.63
C MET A 234 8.86 -14.62 -2.54
N ALA A 235 8.14 -13.50 -2.73
CA ALA A 235 8.09 -12.43 -1.73
C ALA A 235 7.37 -12.86 -0.45
N VAL A 236 6.28 -13.63 -0.55
CA VAL A 236 5.57 -14.20 0.61
C VAL A 236 6.49 -15.13 1.39
N VAL A 237 7.16 -16.06 0.71
CA VAL A 237 8.10 -17.02 1.33
C VAL A 237 9.30 -16.28 1.96
N GLY A 238 9.85 -15.29 1.25
CA GLY A 238 10.96 -14.47 1.74
C GLY A 238 10.57 -13.63 2.97
N MET A 239 9.39 -13.01 2.95
CA MET A 239 8.84 -12.28 4.11
C MET A 239 8.65 -13.20 5.32
N PHE A 240 8.15 -14.42 5.11
CA PHE A 240 8.01 -15.41 6.18
C PHE A 240 9.36 -15.82 6.77
N TRP A 241 10.34 -16.13 5.93
CA TRP A 241 11.70 -16.45 6.40
C TRP A 241 12.25 -15.30 7.25
N LEU A 242 12.16 -14.06 6.76
CA LEU A 242 12.62 -12.89 7.49
C LEU A 242 11.88 -12.70 8.82
N ALA A 243 10.57 -12.98 8.87
CA ALA A 243 9.80 -12.94 10.10
C ALA A 243 10.30 -13.98 11.11
N LEU A 244 10.51 -15.24 10.70
CA LEU A 244 11.07 -16.29 11.57
C LEU A 244 12.42 -15.86 12.16
N LYS A 245 13.32 -15.37 11.30
CA LYS A 245 14.65 -14.91 11.71
C LYS A 245 14.58 -13.70 12.65
N ARG A 246 13.66 -12.75 12.40
CA ARG A 246 13.52 -11.53 13.20
C ARG A 246 12.93 -11.80 14.59
N TYR A 247 11.99 -12.73 14.70
CA TYR A 247 11.36 -13.04 15.97
C TYR A 247 12.14 -14.05 16.82
N GLY A 248 13.36 -14.45 16.41
CA GLY A 248 14.18 -15.43 17.14
C GLY A 248 13.44 -16.76 17.34
N MET A 249 12.48 -17.01 16.48
CA MET A 249 11.45 -18.01 16.67
C MET A 249 11.96 -19.29 16.01
N ASN A 250 12.62 -20.15 16.81
CA ASN A 250 12.96 -21.53 16.44
C ASN A 250 11.69 -22.38 16.40
N VAL A 251 10.71 -21.95 15.62
CA VAL A 251 9.42 -22.62 15.53
C VAL A 251 9.59 -23.79 14.59
N ASN A 252 9.80 -24.97 15.17
CA ASN A 252 9.76 -26.23 14.44
C ASN A 252 8.32 -26.77 14.51
N GLY A 253 7.71 -27.04 13.36
CA GLY A 253 6.43 -27.73 13.29
C GLY A 253 5.17 -26.82 13.23
N PRO A 254 4.05 -27.20 13.87
CA PRO A 254 2.73 -26.60 13.66
C PRO A 254 2.61 -25.09 13.98
N GLU A 255 3.36 -24.59 14.96
CA GLU A 255 3.34 -23.17 15.34
C GLU A 255 3.97 -22.25 14.28
N ALA A 256 4.94 -22.75 13.51
CA ALA A 256 5.54 -22.02 12.39
C ALA A 256 4.51 -21.82 11.28
N PHE A 257 3.72 -22.86 11.04
CA PHE A 257 2.64 -22.86 10.06
C PHE A 257 1.47 -21.96 10.51
N TYR A 258 1.13 -21.97 11.79
CA TYR A 258 0.18 -21.01 12.37
C TYR A 258 0.63 -19.56 12.12
N THR A 259 1.87 -19.24 12.49
CA THR A 259 2.43 -17.89 12.36
C THR A 259 2.51 -17.47 10.90
N PHE A 260 2.87 -18.39 10.00
CA PHE A 260 2.85 -18.17 8.56
C PHE A 260 1.47 -17.77 8.08
N LEU A 261 0.45 -18.57 8.39
CA LEU A 261 -0.92 -18.33 7.95
C LEU A 261 -1.47 -17.03 8.51
N TYR A 262 -1.23 -16.77 9.79
CA TYR A 262 -1.68 -15.56 10.48
C TYR A 262 -1.06 -14.30 9.87
N LEU A 263 0.27 -14.24 9.74
CA LEU A 263 0.96 -13.08 9.17
C LEU A 263 0.64 -12.89 7.69
N THR A 264 0.54 -13.98 6.92
CA THR A 264 0.24 -13.92 5.48
C THR A 264 -1.17 -13.37 5.26
N ARG A 265 -2.15 -13.82 6.05
CA ARG A 265 -3.51 -13.32 6.01
C ARG A 265 -3.54 -11.82 6.32
N ASP A 266 -3.00 -11.41 7.47
CA ASP A 266 -3.10 -10.00 7.90
C ASP A 266 -2.32 -9.04 7.01
N THR A 267 -1.25 -9.53 6.35
CA THR A 267 -0.44 -8.71 5.42
C THR A 267 -1.10 -8.55 4.06
N PHE A 268 -1.59 -9.64 3.46
CA PHE A 268 -2.05 -9.64 2.06
C PHE A 268 -3.56 -9.49 1.92
N SER A 269 -4.32 -9.93 2.92
CA SER A 269 -5.78 -9.92 2.91
C SER A 269 -6.33 -9.51 4.27
N PRO A 270 -6.31 -8.22 4.62
CA PRO A 270 -6.89 -7.68 5.85
C PRO A 270 -8.44 -7.68 5.81
N TRP A 271 -9.05 -8.74 5.30
CA TRP A 271 -10.50 -8.86 5.13
C TRP A 271 -11.22 -8.95 6.50
N GLU A 272 -10.59 -9.57 7.49
CA GLU A 272 -11.11 -9.66 8.86
C GLU A 272 -11.22 -8.27 9.52
N ASN A 273 -10.36 -7.32 9.13
CA ASN A 273 -10.41 -5.95 9.65
C ASN A 273 -11.71 -5.23 9.26
N LEU A 274 -12.30 -5.57 8.10
CA LEU A 274 -13.63 -5.07 7.74
C LEU A 274 -14.70 -5.64 8.67
N GLY A 275 -14.60 -6.92 9.02
CA GLY A 275 -15.46 -7.54 10.04
C GLY A 275 -15.29 -6.91 11.43
N LEU A 276 -14.05 -6.58 11.83
CA LEU A 276 -13.76 -5.89 13.09
C LEU A 276 -14.35 -4.48 13.14
N LEU A 277 -14.34 -3.77 12.01
CA LEU A 277 -14.99 -2.46 11.85
C LEU A 277 -16.50 -2.57 12.07
N LEU A 278 -17.14 -3.57 11.44
CA LEU A 278 -18.57 -3.82 11.61
C LEU A 278 -18.91 -4.23 13.05
N GLN A 279 -18.06 -5.04 13.68
CA GLN A 279 -18.26 -5.47 15.08
C GLN A 279 -18.20 -4.32 16.07
N ASN A 280 -17.37 -3.30 15.82
CA ASN A 280 -17.21 -2.15 16.71
C ASN A 280 -17.92 -0.91 16.16
N TYR A 281 -18.88 -1.08 15.25
CA TYR A 281 -19.59 0.03 14.62
C TYR A 281 -20.27 0.93 15.64
N ASP A 282 -20.86 0.35 16.69
CA ASP A 282 -21.55 1.09 17.76
C ASP A 282 -20.62 1.99 18.59
N LYS A 283 -19.31 1.71 18.59
CA LYS A 283 -18.29 2.47 19.31
C LYS A 283 -17.67 3.58 18.46
N ILE A 284 -17.97 3.62 17.17
CA ILE A 284 -17.37 4.56 16.23
C ILE A 284 -18.16 5.88 16.28
N SER A 285 -17.48 6.97 16.65
CA SER A 285 -18.05 8.31 16.54
C SER A 285 -17.80 8.90 15.14
N PHE A 286 -18.88 9.15 14.40
CA PHE A 286 -18.77 9.69 13.05
C PHE A 286 -18.49 11.20 13.08
N GLN A 287 -17.34 11.60 12.56
CA GLN A 287 -16.89 13.00 12.52
C GLN A 287 -17.02 13.64 11.13
N GLY A 288 -17.76 13.00 10.21
CA GLY A 288 -17.94 13.50 8.85
C GLY A 288 -16.63 13.62 8.07
N LEU A 289 -16.43 14.77 7.42
CA LEU A 289 -15.22 15.06 6.64
C LEU A 289 -14.06 15.59 7.50
N ALA A 290 -14.26 15.80 8.80
CA ALA A 290 -13.25 16.37 9.68
C ALA A 290 -11.94 15.56 9.71
N PRO A 291 -11.92 14.21 9.70
CA PRO A 291 -10.69 13.44 9.62
C PRO A 291 -9.89 13.71 8.34
N ILE A 292 -10.57 13.87 7.20
CA ILE A 292 -9.93 14.19 5.93
C ILE A 292 -9.26 15.56 6.01
N VAL A 293 -9.95 16.55 6.58
CA VAL A 293 -9.40 17.91 6.78
C VAL A 293 -8.21 17.88 7.76
N ARG A 294 -8.30 17.07 8.82
CA ARG A 294 -7.22 16.90 9.81
C ARG A 294 -5.96 16.31 9.22
N ASP A 295 -6.07 15.37 8.26
CA ASP A 295 -4.90 14.85 7.56
C ASP A 295 -4.10 15.97 6.86
N PHE A 296 -4.76 17.08 6.47
CA PHE A 296 -4.08 18.25 5.92
C PHE A 296 -3.41 19.15 6.96
N TYR A 297 -3.68 19.00 8.25
CA TYR A 297 -3.03 19.81 9.29
C TYR A 297 -1.53 19.60 9.28
N VAL A 298 -1.05 18.42 8.84
CA VAL A 298 0.37 18.11 8.64
C VAL A 298 1.07 19.06 7.67
N PHE A 299 0.34 19.77 6.80
CA PHE A 299 0.91 20.78 5.90
C PHE A 299 1.00 22.17 6.51
N ILE A 300 0.28 22.44 7.60
CA ILE A 300 0.28 23.76 8.26
C ILE A 300 1.52 23.84 9.17
N PRO A 301 2.47 24.75 8.88
CA PRO A 301 3.66 24.92 9.72
C PRO A 301 3.29 25.39 11.14
N SER A 302 4.04 24.94 12.14
CA SER A 302 3.80 25.31 13.54
C SER A 302 3.95 26.81 13.82
N TRP A 303 4.68 27.56 12.98
CA TRP A 303 4.75 29.03 13.10
C TRP A 303 3.45 29.73 12.65
N LEU A 304 2.69 29.11 11.75
CA LEU A 304 1.40 29.63 11.28
C LEU A 304 0.26 29.21 12.21
N TRP A 305 0.40 28.08 12.90
CA TRP A 305 -0.54 27.62 13.92
C TRP A 305 0.21 27.04 15.14
N PRO A 306 0.55 27.90 16.13
CA PRO A 306 1.33 27.50 17.31
C PRO A 306 0.64 26.46 18.18
N GLU A 307 -0.69 26.51 18.30
CA GLU A 307 -1.48 25.57 19.12
C GLU A 307 -1.89 24.29 18.38
N ARG A 308 -1.29 24.02 17.22
CA ARG A 308 -1.62 22.82 16.45
C ARG A 308 -1.33 21.55 17.29
N PRO A 309 -2.28 20.58 17.34
CA PRO A 309 -2.03 19.30 18.00
C PRO A 309 -0.79 18.60 17.44
N ALA A 310 0.12 18.18 18.33
CA ALA A 310 1.35 17.49 17.96
C ALA A 310 1.10 16.13 17.28
N VAL A 311 0.01 15.45 17.67
CA VAL A 311 -0.43 14.19 17.08
C VAL A 311 -1.77 14.40 16.39
N VAL A 312 -1.77 14.27 15.07
CA VAL A 312 -3.01 14.24 14.28
C VAL A 312 -3.48 12.79 14.23
N LEU A 313 -4.60 12.50 14.91
CA LEU A 313 -5.26 11.20 14.82
C LEU A 313 -5.93 11.07 13.45
N ASN A 314 -5.34 10.27 12.57
CA ASN A 314 -6.02 9.82 11.35
C ASN A 314 -7.05 8.74 11.69
N SER A 315 -7.93 8.42 10.73
CA SER A 315 -9.02 7.45 10.94
C SER A 315 -8.50 6.06 11.36
N ALA A 316 -7.33 5.65 10.87
CA ALA A 316 -6.71 4.37 11.23
C ALA A 316 -6.21 4.34 12.69
N ASN A 317 -5.59 5.43 13.14
CA ASN A 317 -5.13 5.59 14.52
C ASN A 317 -6.31 5.69 15.47
N TYR A 318 -7.36 6.45 15.13
CA TYR A 318 -8.60 6.52 15.90
C TYR A 318 -9.21 5.12 16.09
N PHE A 319 -9.36 4.34 15.01
CA PHE A 319 -9.92 3.00 15.12
C PHE A 319 -9.05 2.06 15.97
N THR A 320 -7.73 2.12 15.80
CA THR A 320 -6.82 1.23 16.53
C THR A 320 -6.70 1.61 18.01
N TRP A 321 -6.62 2.90 18.32
CA TRP A 321 -6.35 3.39 19.67
C TRP A 321 -7.61 3.58 20.48
N ASP A 322 -8.61 4.26 19.94
CA ASP A 322 -9.80 4.65 20.72
C ASP A 322 -10.89 3.57 20.65
N VAL A 323 -11.03 2.89 19.50
CA VAL A 323 -12.08 1.88 19.32
C VAL A 323 -11.62 0.48 19.75
N LEU A 324 -10.43 0.06 19.33
CA LEU A 324 -9.86 -1.24 19.67
C LEU A 324 -9.03 -1.24 20.97
N ASN A 325 -8.79 -0.08 21.59
CA ASN A 325 -7.93 0.08 22.76
C ASN A 325 -6.53 -0.57 22.59
N ASN A 326 -6.00 -0.51 21.37
CA ASN A 326 -4.75 -1.15 21.00
C ASN A 326 -3.65 -0.11 20.77
N HIS A 327 -2.82 0.11 21.78
CA HIS A 327 -1.68 1.03 21.71
C HIS A 327 -0.35 0.33 21.41
N SER A 328 -0.37 -0.84 20.75
CA SER A 328 0.84 -1.62 20.44
C SER A 328 1.92 -0.85 19.64
N GLY A 329 1.54 0.22 18.93
CA GLY A 329 2.48 1.15 18.29
C GLY A 329 3.26 2.08 19.24
N TRP A 330 2.86 2.17 20.52
CA TRP A 330 3.43 3.04 21.56
C TRP A 330 4.09 2.27 22.71
N ARG A 331 4.26 0.95 22.58
CA ARG A 331 4.71 0.06 23.67
C ARG A 331 6.19 0.19 24.08
N PHE A 332 6.75 1.40 24.03
CA PHE A 332 8.02 1.71 24.66
C PHE A 332 8.05 2.98 25.50
N HIS A 333 6.96 3.73 25.68
CA HIS A 333 6.95 4.87 26.62
C HIS A 333 5.68 4.88 27.46
N ARG A 334 5.74 4.20 28.62
CA ARG A 334 5.17 4.71 29.87
C ARG A 334 6.28 4.63 30.94
N PRO A 335 6.39 5.64 31.81
CA PRO A 335 7.45 5.75 32.83
C PRO A 335 7.46 4.55 33.78
#